data_AF-A0A7C7Y3D0-F1
#
_entry.id   AF-A0A7C7Y3D0-F1
#
_cell.length_a   1.000
_cell.length_b   1.000
_cell.length_c   1.000
_cell.angle_alpha   90.00
_cell.angle_beta   90.00
_cell.angle_gamma   90.00
#
_symmetry.space_group_name_H-M   'P 1'
#
loop_
_entity.id
_entity.type
_entity.pdbx_description
1 polymer ?
#
loop_
_entity_poly.entity_id
_entity_poly.type
_entity_poly.pdbx_seq_one_letter_code
_entity_poly.pdbx_strand_id
1 'polypeptide(L)'
;MIIFSIGIGSGCSDDAGSSTGDSSPTIEVPSPTPTPSSMPAPGPEPIPAPPVADVDPKPVELSSEELIAGGRSVYNANCIACHSLDPTADGALGPAVSGSSLALIEARILRSEYPESYVPKRPTKVMIALPHLKPRLAELVAYLNSLK
;
A
#
# COMPACT_ATOMS: atom_id res chain seq x y z
N MET A 1 -31.51 -2.81 61.55
CA MET A 1 -31.59 -4.28 61.42
C MET A 1 -30.56 -4.71 60.39
N ILE A 2 -29.64 -5.55 60.85
CA ILE A 2 -28.50 -6.13 60.14
C ILE A 2 -28.98 -7.46 59.54
N ILE A 3 -28.64 -7.78 58.28
CA ILE A 3 -28.00 -9.06 57.92
C ILE A 3 -27.31 -8.95 56.57
N PHE A 4 -25.99 -9.16 56.65
CA PHE A 4 -25.03 -9.39 55.58
C PHE A 4 -25.34 -10.69 54.83
N SER A 5 -25.04 -10.75 53.53
CA SER A 5 -24.61 -11.99 52.88
C SER A 5 -23.60 -11.67 51.78
N ILE A 6 -22.36 -11.99 52.12
CA ILE A 6 -21.15 -11.98 51.30
C ILE A 6 -21.19 -13.21 50.38
N GLY A 7 -20.85 -13.01 49.10
CA GLY A 7 -20.53 -14.08 48.16
C GLY A 7 -19.16 -13.82 47.53
N ILE A 8 -18.11 -14.19 48.26
CA ILE A 8 -16.72 -14.26 47.78
C ILE A 8 -16.53 -15.56 46.98
N GLY A 9 -15.92 -15.46 45.80
CA GLY A 9 -15.56 -16.58 44.95
C GLY A 9 -14.16 -16.37 44.39
N SER A 10 -13.16 -16.48 45.27
CA SER A 10 -11.75 -16.57 44.93
C SER A 10 -11.46 -17.85 44.15
N GLY A 11 -10.73 -17.72 43.05
CA GLY A 11 -10.20 -18.82 42.25
C GLY A 11 -8.84 -18.45 41.67
N CYS A 12 -7.91 -18.03 42.52
CA CYS A 12 -6.49 -18.03 42.20
C CYS A 12 -5.98 -19.44 42.54
N SER A 13 -5.58 -20.21 41.53
CA SER A 13 -4.81 -21.43 41.75
C SER A 13 -3.34 -21.10 41.58
N ASP A 14 -2.65 -21.10 42.71
CA ASP A 14 -1.20 -21.11 42.84
C ASP A 14 -0.65 -22.47 42.38
N ASP A 15 0.30 -22.47 41.44
CA ASP A 15 1.25 -23.57 41.25
C ASP A 15 2.64 -23.05 41.60
N ALA A 16 3.08 -23.39 42.81
CA ALA A 16 4.42 -23.16 43.31
C ALA A 16 5.34 -24.27 42.78
N GLY A 17 6.26 -23.90 41.88
CA GLY A 17 7.35 -24.75 41.41
C GLY A 17 8.66 -23.99 41.43
N SER A 18 9.26 -23.82 42.60
CA SER A 18 10.65 -23.39 42.73
C SER A 18 11.54 -24.59 42.46
N SER A 19 12.33 -24.57 41.40
CA SER A 19 13.42 -25.52 41.16
C SER A 19 14.59 -24.79 40.53
N THR A 20 15.57 -24.52 41.39
CA THR A 20 16.93 -24.13 41.07
C THR A 20 17.56 -25.15 40.13
N GLY A 21 17.98 -24.71 38.95
CA GLY A 21 18.68 -25.51 37.96
C GLY A 21 19.51 -24.61 37.08
N ASP A 22 20.66 -24.18 37.61
CA ASP A 22 21.78 -23.65 36.85
C ASP A 22 22.26 -24.77 35.91
N SER A 23 21.83 -24.69 34.66
CA SER A 23 22.36 -25.45 33.54
C SER A 23 22.08 -24.60 32.32
N SER A 24 22.98 -23.66 32.08
CA SER A 24 23.06 -22.93 30.82
C SER A 24 23.09 -23.98 29.70
N PRO A 25 22.04 -24.13 28.88
CA PRO A 25 22.15 -25.00 27.75
C PRO A 25 23.17 -24.36 26.83
N THR A 26 24.30 -25.03 26.59
CA THR A 26 25.09 -24.79 25.39
C THR A 26 24.16 -25.09 24.23
N ILE A 27 23.45 -24.07 23.76
CA ILE A 27 22.74 -24.09 22.49
C ILE A 27 23.87 -24.29 21.47
N GLU A 28 24.11 -25.54 21.08
CA GLU A 28 24.78 -25.83 19.82
C GLU A 28 23.94 -25.13 18.75
N VAL A 29 24.46 -24.01 18.25
CA VAL A 29 23.92 -23.33 17.10
C VAL A 29 24.04 -24.33 15.94
N PRO A 30 22.93 -24.86 15.41
CA PRO A 30 23.02 -25.73 14.24
C PRO A 30 23.67 -24.94 13.12
N SER A 31 24.75 -25.49 12.55
CA SER A 31 25.42 -24.94 11.39
C SER A 31 24.40 -24.65 10.30
N PRO A 32 24.39 -23.45 9.68
CA PRO A 32 23.41 -23.12 8.66
C PRO A 32 23.55 -24.11 7.51
N THR A 33 22.49 -24.88 7.26
CA THR A 33 22.40 -25.72 6.06
C THR A 33 22.57 -24.82 4.84
N PRO A 34 23.40 -25.16 3.85
CA PRO A 34 23.49 -24.37 2.64
C PRO A 34 22.10 -24.34 1.99
N THR A 35 21.55 -23.14 1.81
CA THR A 35 20.35 -22.91 1.01
C THR A 35 20.59 -23.53 -0.37
N PRO A 36 19.74 -24.42 -0.89
CA PRO A 36 19.84 -24.81 -2.29
C PRO A 36 19.68 -23.54 -3.13
N SER A 37 20.71 -23.21 -3.92
CA SER A 37 20.59 -22.20 -4.97
C SER A 37 19.40 -22.57 -5.83
N SER A 38 18.35 -21.73 -5.80
CA SER A 38 17.24 -21.86 -6.72
C SER A 38 17.81 -21.84 -8.13
N MET A 39 17.65 -22.96 -8.84
CA MET A 39 17.82 -22.97 -10.29
C MET A 39 16.93 -21.88 -10.87
N PRO A 40 17.41 -21.10 -11.85
CA PRO A 40 16.53 -20.20 -12.58
C PRO A 40 15.39 -21.05 -13.18
N ALA A 41 14.15 -20.65 -12.92
CA ALA A 41 13.02 -21.18 -13.67
C ALA A 41 13.33 -21.04 -15.17
N PRO A 42 13.02 -22.03 -16.02
CA PRO A 42 13.02 -21.80 -17.46
C PRO A 42 12.16 -20.56 -17.70
N GLY A 43 12.77 -19.56 -18.34
CA GLY A 43 12.09 -18.30 -18.63
C GLY A 43 10.76 -18.59 -19.33
N PRO A 44 9.72 -17.76 -19.11
CA PRO A 44 8.51 -17.87 -19.90
C PRO A 44 8.92 -17.85 -21.38
N GLU A 45 8.53 -18.89 -22.12
CA GLU A 45 8.61 -18.86 -23.57
C GLU A 45 7.96 -17.54 -24.03
N PRO A 46 8.55 -16.83 -24.99
CA PRO A 46 7.95 -15.61 -25.49
C PRO A 46 6.57 -15.96 -26.04
N ILE A 47 5.54 -15.47 -25.35
CA ILE A 47 4.17 -15.45 -25.86
C ILE A 47 4.30 -14.78 -27.24
N PRO A 48 3.85 -15.41 -28.33
CA PRO A 48 3.89 -14.79 -29.64
C PRO A 48 3.16 -13.45 -29.52
N ALA A 49 3.90 -12.36 -29.78
CA ALA A 49 3.32 -11.03 -29.81
C ALA A 49 2.12 -11.07 -30.78
N PRO A 50 0.99 -10.44 -30.43
CA PRO A 50 -0.08 -10.27 -31.40
C PRO A 50 0.51 -9.62 -32.66
N PRO A 51 0.01 -9.94 -33.87
CA PRO A 51 0.50 -9.30 -35.08
C PRO A 51 0.33 -7.79 -34.91
N VAL A 52 1.46 -7.09 -34.81
CA VAL A 52 1.51 -5.63 -34.88
C VAL A 52 1.13 -5.28 -36.30
N ALA A 53 -0.17 -5.11 -36.52
CA ALA A 53 -0.67 -4.51 -37.74
C ALA A 53 0.00 -3.15 -37.89
N ASP A 54 0.45 -2.84 -39.09
CA ASP A 54 1.11 -1.59 -39.46
C ASP A 54 0.27 -0.38 -38.98
N VAL A 55 0.66 0.20 -37.85
CA VAL A 55 0.15 1.50 -37.38
C VAL A 55 1.18 2.53 -37.82
N ASP A 56 0.77 3.39 -38.77
CA ASP A 56 1.55 4.54 -39.23
C ASP A 56 2.22 5.28 -38.04
N PRO A 57 3.53 5.62 -38.10
CA PRO A 57 4.19 6.31 -37.01
C PRO A 57 3.84 7.80 -37.04
N LYS A 58 2.64 8.13 -36.57
CA LYS A 58 2.33 9.48 -36.11
C LYS A 58 3.03 9.69 -34.77
N PRO A 59 3.63 10.86 -34.47
CA PRO A 59 4.14 11.14 -33.13
C PRO A 59 3.02 10.90 -32.13
N VAL A 60 3.15 9.85 -31.31
CA VAL A 60 2.07 9.38 -30.42
C VAL A 60 2.03 10.31 -29.22
N GLU A 61 1.36 11.45 -29.38
CA GLU A 61 0.65 12.08 -28.28
C GLU A 61 -0.29 10.99 -27.72
N LEU A 62 0.00 10.46 -26.54
CA LEU A 62 -0.79 9.40 -25.91
C LEU A 62 -2.26 9.78 -25.95
N SER A 63 -3.11 8.89 -26.48
CA SER A 63 -4.55 9.14 -26.53
C SER A 63 -5.12 9.31 -25.12
N SER A 64 -6.26 9.99 -25.00
CA SER A 64 -6.88 10.23 -23.68
C SER A 64 -7.22 8.91 -22.98
N GLU A 65 -7.65 7.91 -23.75
CA GLU A 65 -7.96 6.56 -23.29
C GLU A 65 -6.71 5.84 -22.76
N GLU A 66 -5.57 5.95 -23.45
CA GLU A 66 -4.29 5.39 -22.98
C GLU A 66 -3.82 6.05 -21.68
N LEU A 67 -3.95 7.38 -21.55
CA LEU A 67 -3.63 8.10 -20.32
C LEU A 67 -4.51 7.66 -19.16
N ILE A 68 -5.82 7.46 -19.39
CA ILE A 68 -6.76 6.98 -18.36
C ILE A 68 -6.41 5.55 -17.94
N ALA A 69 -6.12 4.66 -18.90
CA ALA A 69 -5.74 3.28 -18.61
C ALA A 69 -4.41 3.18 -17.85
N GLY A 70 -3.42 3.98 -18.25
CA GLY A 70 -2.15 4.13 -17.54
C GLY A 70 -2.35 4.66 -16.12
N GLY A 71 -3.18 5.70 -15.96
CA GLY A 71 -3.49 6.31 -14.68
C GLY A 71 -4.20 5.37 -13.71
N ARG A 72 -5.13 4.55 -14.20
CA ARG A 72 -5.76 3.48 -13.42
C ARG A 72 -4.71 2.48 -12.92
N SER A 73 -3.76 2.10 -13.78
CA SER A 73 -2.67 1.18 -13.41
C SER A 73 -1.77 1.79 -12.32
N VAL A 74 -1.41 3.07 -12.45
CA VAL A 74 -0.64 3.81 -11.44
C VAL A 74 -1.41 3.88 -10.12
N TYR A 75 -2.71 4.19 -10.16
CA TYR A 75 -3.54 4.26 -8.97
C TYR A 75 -3.60 2.93 -8.22
N ASN A 76 -3.89 1.85 -8.94
CA ASN A 76 -4.00 0.51 -8.37
C ASN A 76 -2.68 0.04 -7.74
N ALA A 77 -1.55 0.34 -8.35
CA ALA A 77 -0.26 -0.09 -7.84
C ALA A 77 0.23 0.71 -6.62
N ASN A 78 -0.16 1.98 -6.49
CA ASN A 78 0.49 2.90 -5.55
C ASN A 78 -0.44 3.53 -4.51
N CYS A 79 -1.74 3.60 -4.76
CA CYS A 79 -2.64 4.46 -3.97
C CYS A 79 -3.60 3.66 -3.06
N ILE A 80 -4.00 2.44 -3.48
CA ILE A 80 -5.06 1.66 -2.82
C ILE A 80 -4.68 1.09 -1.45
N ALA A 81 -3.40 1.17 -1.07
CA ALA A 81 -2.97 0.78 0.28
C ALA A 81 -3.54 1.71 1.37
N CYS A 82 -3.82 2.98 1.01
CA CYS A 82 -4.35 3.98 1.94
C CYS A 82 -5.70 4.53 1.49
N HIS A 83 -5.88 4.71 0.18
CA HIS A 83 -7.13 5.16 -0.43
C HIS A 83 -8.01 3.97 -0.81
N SER A 84 -9.28 4.23 -1.10
CA SER A 84 -10.20 3.19 -1.57
C SER A 84 -9.80 2.66 -2.95
N LEU A 85 -10.16 1.41 -3.27
CA LEU A 85 -10.05 0.90 -4.65
C LEU A 85 -10.90 1.75 -5.62
N ASP A 86 -12.04 2.26 -5.15
CA ASP A 86 -12.84 3.26 -5.83
C ASP A 86 -12.36 4.67 -5.43
N PRO A 87 -11.75 5.47 -6.33
CA PRO A 87 -11.21 6.79 -6.01
C PRO A 87 -12.27 7.82 -5.59
N THR A 88 -13.56 7.55 -5.83
CA THR A 88 -14.67 8.43 -5.44
C THR A 88 -15.09 8.25 -3.99
N ALA A 89 -14.62 7.19 -3.34
CA ALA A 89 -14.92 6.86 -1.95
C ALA A 89 -13.70 7.08 -1.03
N ASP A 90 -13.97 7.32 0.25
CA ASP A 90 -12.95 7.38 1.28
C ASP A 90 -12.36 5.97 1.54
N GLY A 91 -11.03 5.91 1.68
CA GLY A 91 -10.32 4.71 2.12
C GLY A 91 -10.14 4.64 3.63
N ALA A 92 -9.43 3.60 4.08
CA ALA A 92 -9.14 3.40 5.51
C ALA A 92 -8.37 4.58 6.12
N LEU A 93 -7.40 5.14 5.38
CA LEU A 93 -6.56 6.25 5.83
C LEU A 93 -6.74 7.51 4.98
N GLY A 94 -6.71 7.34 3.65
CA GLY A 94 -6.78 8.42 2.68
C GLY A 94 -8.23 8.76 2.29
N PRO A 95 -8.55 10.04 2.07
CA PRO A 95 -9.87 10.45 1.59
C PRO A 95 -10.10 10.08 0.12
N ALA A 96 -11.32 10.29 -0.40
CA ALA A 96 -11.61 10.26 -1.83
C ALA A 96 -10.72 11.26 -2.58
N VAL A 97 -10.18 10.85 -3.72
CA VAL A 97 -9.21 11.62 -4.52
C VAL A 97 -9.62 11.84 -5.97
N SER A 98 -10.77 11.29 -6.39
CA SER A 98 -11.35 11.61 -7.70
C SER A 98 -11.43 13.13 -7.87
N GLY A 99 -11.13 13.57 -9.08
CA GLY A 99 -11.20 14.97 -9.42
C GLY A 99 -10.14 15.89 -8.79
N SER A 100 -9.09 15.34 -8.19
CA SER A 100 -7.99 16.17 -7.67
C SER A 100 -7.32 16.97 -8.80
N SER A 101 -6.97 18.23 -8.51
CA SER A 101 -6.27 19.08 -9.49
C SER A 101 -4.83 18.62 -9.69
N LEU A 102 -4.23 18.94 -10.84
CA LEU A 102 -2.81 18.67 -11.09
C LEU A 102 -1.92 19.26 -10.00
N ALA A 103 -2.16 20.51 -9.59
CA ALA A 103 -1.39 21.17 -8.55
C ALA A 103 -1.48 20.44 -7.20
N LEU A 104 -2.66 19.93 -6.82
CA LEU A 104 -2.81 19.14 -5.61
C LEU A 104 -2.09 17.80 -5.72
N ILE A 105 -2.28 17.08 -6.83
CA ILE A 105 -1.65 15.78 -7.07
C ILE A 105 -0.13 15.92 -7.05
N GLU A 106 0.42 16.92 -7.74
CA GLU A 106 1.86 17.17 -7.78
C GLU A 106 2.42 17.49 -6.38
N ALA A 107 1.78 18.40 -5.63
CA ALA A 107 2.24 18.76 -4.28
C ALA A 107 2.18 17.56 -3.33
N ARG A 108 1.10 16.77 -3.36
CA ARG A 108 0.94 15.59 -2.50
C ARG A 108 1.93 14.48 -2.85
N ILE A 109 2.08 14.17 -4.15
CA ILE A 109 2.86 13.03 -4.60
C ILE A 109 4.35 13.36 -4.63
N LEU A 110 4.76 14.54 -5.07
CA LEU A 110 6.18 14.84 -5.19
C LEU A 110 6.79 15.34 -3.87
N ARG A 111 6.00 15.98 -3.01
CA ARG A 111 6.52 16.69 -1.82
C ARG A 111 5.82 16.36 -0.50
N SER A 112 4.74 15.56 -0.51
CA SER A 112 3.89 15.36 0.68
C SER A 112 3.31 16.66 1.25
N GLU A 113 3.15 17.67 0.42
CA GLU A 113 2.68 19.01 0.80
C GLU A 113 1.29 19.28 0.23
N TYR A 114 0.73 20.43 0.59
CA TYR A 114 -0.51 20.95 0.02
C TYR A 114 -0.25 22.30 -0.64
N PRO A 115 -0.94 22.65 -1.74
CA PRO A 115 -0.95 24.01 -2.27
C PRO A 115 -1.44 25.01 -1.21
N GLU A 116 -0.94 26.25 -1.22
CA GLU A 116 -1.27 27.26 -0.20
C GLU A 116 -2.77 27.49 0.02
N SER A 117 -3.57 27.42 -1.05
CA SER A 117 -5.01 27.62 -1.02
C SER A 117 -5.83 26.36 -0.73
N TYR A 118 -5.19 25.21 -0.50
CA TYR A 118 -5.88 23.94 -0.32
C TYR A 118 -6.02 23.58 1.16
N VAL A 119 -7.27 23.31 1.57
CA VAL A 119 -7.57 22.79 2.91
C VAL A 119 -7.65 21.25 2.85
N PRO A 120 -6.79 20.53 3.61
CA PRO A 120 -6.85 19.07 3.67
C PRO A 120 -8.19 18.53 4.14
N LYS A 121 -8.70 17.49 3.46
CA LYS A 121 -9.95 16.81 3.84
C LYS A 121 -9.85 16.08 5.19
N ARG A 122 -8.63 15.75 5.64
CA ARG A 122 -8.34 15.03 6.88
C ARG A 122 -7.10 15.64 7.56
N PRO A 123 -7.00 15.58 8.90
CA PRO A 123 -5.88 16.18 9.64
C PRO A 123 -4.59 15.33 9.60
N THR A 124 -4.61 14.16 8.97
CA THR A 124 -3.47 13.24 8.95
C THR A 124 -2.38 13.69 7.98
N LYS A 125 -1.12 13.38 8.31
CA LYS A 125 0.07 13.63 7.46
C LYS A 125 0.76 12.33 7.03
N VAL A 126 0.01 11.24 6.95
CA VAL A 126 0.53 9.87 6.76
C VAL A 126 0.99 9.61 5.32
N MET A 127 0.36 10.26 4.33
CA MET A 127 0.72 10.04 2.93
C MET A 127 2.15 10.53 2.66
N ILE A 128 3.03 9.58 2.31
CA ILE A 128 4.43 9.82 1.96
C ILE A 128 4.58 10.36 0.54
N ALA A 129 5.78 10.88 0.23
CA ALA A 129 6.10 11.36 -1.10
C ALA A 129 6.49 10.16 -1.97
N LEU A 130 6.01 10.16 -3.21
CA LEU A 130 6.27 9.17 -4.24
C LEU A 130 6.88 9.86 -5.47
N PRO A 131 8.06 10.51 -5.35
CA PRO A 131 8.63 11.34 -6.41
C PRO A 131 8.96 10.57 -7.70
N HIS A 132 9.14 9.24 -7.60
CA HIS A 132 9.33 8.35 -8.74
C HIS A 132 8.11 8.30 -9.69
N LEU A 133 6.93 8.76 -9.25
CA LEU A 133 5.73 8.85 -10.09
C LEU A 133 5.67 10.12 -10.95
N LYS A 134 6.65 11.05 -10.83
CA LYS A 134 6.73 12.26 -11.65
C LYS A 134 6.45 12.05 -13.15
N PRO A 135 7.04 11.06 -13.85
CA PRO A 135 6.79 10.86 -15.28
C PRO A 135 5.36 10.41 -15.60
N ARG A 136 4.60 9.92 -14.61
CA ARG A 136 3.24 9.37 -14.81
C ARG A 136 2.12 10.20 -14.20
N LEU A 137 2.43 11.43 -13.76
CA LEU A 137 1.41 12.32 -13.17
C LEU A 137 0.30 12.66 -14.15
N ALA A 138 0.62 12.88 -15.43
CA ALA A 138 -0.38 13.20 -16.45
C ALA A 138 -1.44 12.09 -16.58
N GLU A 139 -1.00 10.84 -16.59
CA GLU A 139 -1.89 9.68 -16.63
C GLU A 139 -2.76 9.59 -15.38
N LEU A 140 -2.16 9.71 -14.20
CA LEU A 140 -2.89 9.64 -12.93
C LEU A 140 -3.95 10.75 -12.84
N VAL A 141 -3.61 11.96 -13.26
CA VAL A 141 -4.53 13.11 -13.31
C VAL A 141 -5.66 12.85 -14.29
N ALA A 142 -5.36 12.30 -15.47
CA ALA A 142 -6.37 11.95 -16.47
C ALA A 142 -7.37 10.92 -15.91
N TYR A 143 -6.87 9.86 -15.27
CA TYR A 143 -7.72 8.85 -14.63
C TYR A 143 -8.58 9.43 -13.51
N LEU A 144 -8.00 10.19 -12.57
CA LEU A 144 -8.79 10.72 -11.45
C LEU A 144 -9.83 11.73 -11.92
N ASN A 145 -9.57 12.48 -12.99
CA ASN A 145 -10.52 13.44 -13.54
C ASN A 145 -11.59 12.82 -14.45
N SER A 146 -11.38 11.62 -15.00
CA SER A 146 -12.42 10.92 -15.76
C SER A 146 -13.53 10.33 -14.87
N LEU A 147 -13.33 10.35 -13.55
CA LEU A 147 -14.27 9.85 -12.54
C LEU A 147 -15.07 10.97 -11.84
N LYS A 148 -14.95 12.22 -12.30
CA LYS A 148 -15.69 13.37 -11.76
C LYS A 148 -17.15 13.37 -12.18
#